data_AF-A0A3B8I205-F1
#
_entry.id   AF-A0A3B8I205-F1
#
_cell.length_a   1.000
_cell.length_b   1.000
_cell.length_c   1.000
_cell.angle_alpha   90.00
_cell.angle_beta   90.00
_cell.angle_gamma   90.00
#
_symmetry.space_group_name_H-M   'P 1'
#
loop_
_entity.id
_entity.type
_entity.pdbx_description
1 polymer ?
#
loop_
_entity_poly.entity_id
_entity_poly.type
_entity_poly.pdbx_seq_one_letter_code
_entity_poly.pdbx_strand_id
1 'polypeptide(L)'
;QDIEYWLTYSNQLREHPELGKRAAKGYKALFYGPPGTGKTLTASLLGKSADRPVFLVDLSMIVSKYIGETEKNLANIFKKAEDKGWILFFDEADALFSKRTENESSNDRYANQEVA
;
A
#
# COMPACT_ATOMS: atom_id res chain seq x y z
N GLN A 1 -0.17 14.57 11.54
CA GLN A 1 -1.02 15.72 11.18
C GLN A 1 -1.41 15.68 9.71
N ASP A 2 -0.47 15.62 8.75
CA ASP A 2 -0.80 15.69 7.31
C ASP A 2 -1.73 14.58 6.79
N ILE A 3 -1.58 13.35 7.30
CA ILE A 3 -2.48 12.23 6.96
C ILE A 3 -3.91 12.51 7.40
N GLU A 4 -4.11 12.99 8.63
CA GLU A 4 -5.44 13.25 9.19
C GLU A 4 -6.15 14.37 8.45
N TYR A 5 -5.41 15.43 8.10
CA TYR A 5 -5.92 16.50 7.23
C TYR A 5 -6.34 15.94 5.88
N TRP A 6 -5.52 15.10 5.25
CA TRP A 6 -5.91 14.49 3.98
C TRP A 6 -7.16 13.63 4.10
N LEU A 7 -7.24 12.76 5.12
CA LEU A 7 -8.38 11.87 5.32
C LEU A 7 -9.70 12.60 5.59
N THR A 8 -9.61 13.80 6.19
CA THR A 8 -10.76 14.66 6.50
C THR A 8 -11.19 15.52 5.31
N TYR A 9 -10.23 16.12 4.60
CA TYR A 9 -10.50 17.17 3.60
C TYR A 9 -10.39 16.68 2.14
N SER A 10 -10.03 15.41 1.88
CA SER A 10 -9.81 14.90 0.51
C SER A 10 -11.00 15.09 -0.43
N ASN A 11 -12.23 14.96 0.08
CA ASN A 11 -13.43 15.12 -0.74
C ASN A 11 -13.64 16.58 -1.14
N GLN A 12 -13.46 17.51 -0.20
CA GLN A 12 -13.54 18.95 -0.48
C GLN A 12 -12.46 19.40 -1.46
N LEU A 13 -11.25 18.85 -1.34
CA LEU A 13 -10.14 19.10 -2.27
C LEU A 13 -10.46 18.61 -3.68
N ARG A 14 -11.09 17.43 -3.82
CA ARG A 14 -11.49 16.85 -5.12
C ARG A 14 -12.62 17.64 -5.79
N GLU A 15 -13.58 18.12 -5.01
CA GLU A 15 -14.73 18.88 -5.51
C GLU A 15 -14.41 20.35 -5.84
N HIS A 16 -13.27 20.86 -5.37
CA HIS A 16 -12.88 22.25 -5.60
C HIS A 16 -12.50 22.50 -7.08
N PRO A 17 -13.10 23.49 -7.76
CA PRO A 17 -12.97 23.68 -9.21
C PRO A 17 -11.54 23.90 -9.71
N GLU A 18 -10.69 24.58 -8.94
CA GLU A 18 -9.28 24.81 -9.31
C GLU A 18 -8.30 23.82 -8.69
N LEU A 19 -8.62 23.31 -7.49
CA LEU A 19 -7.70 22.48 -6.71
C LEU A 19 -7.90 21.00 -7.00
N GLY A 20 -9.10 20.56 -7.39
CA GLY A 20 -9.41 19.15 -7.67
C GLY A 20 -8.58 18.56 -8.80
N LYS A 21 -8.22 19.36 -9.81
CA LYS A 21 -7.31 18.94 -10.89
C LYS A 21 -5.86 18.79 -10.43
N ARG A 22 -5.47 19.48 -9.37
CA ARG A 22 -4.11 19.47 -8.79
C ARG A 22 -4.01 18.59 -7.54
N ALA A 23 -5.14 18.24 -6.94
CA ALA A 23 -5.21 17.41 -5.75
C ALA A 23 -4.68 16.01 -6.06
N ALA A 24 -3.86 15.48 -5.16
CA ALA A 24 -3.39 14.11 -5.27
C ALA A 24 -4.60 13.15 -5.32
N LYS A 25 -4.50 12.07 -6.11
CA LYS A 25 -5.57 11.06 -6.18
C LYS A 25 -5.72 10.26 -4.88
N GLY A 26 -4.72 10.33 -4.00
CA GLY A 26 -4.70 9.70 -2.69
C GLY A 26 -3.46 10.09 -1.90
N TYR A 27 -3.39 9.67 -0.65
CA TYR A 27 -2.24 9.87 0.22
C TYR A 27 -1.38 8.61 0.25
N LYS A 28 -0.06 8.78 0.26
CA LYS A 28 0.91 7.69 0.37
C LYS A 28 1.81 7.97 1.56
N ALA A 29 1.96 7.00 2.44
CA ALA A 29 2.85 7.06 3.58
C ALA A 29 3.79 5.85 3.55
N LEU A 30 5.05 6.06 3.91
CA LEU A 30 6.03 5.00 4.08
C LEU A 30 6.45 4.96 5.55
N PHE A 31 6.15 3.87 6.23
CA PHE A 31 6.66 3.63 7.57
C PHE A 31 7.99 2.88 7.46
N TYR A 32 9.10 3.52 7.85
CA TYR A 32 10.43 2.92 7.83
C TYR A 32 11.03 2.88 9.24
N GLY A 33 11.87 1.88 9.51
CA GLY A 33 12.63 1.76 10.76
C GLY A 33 12.98 0.31 11.08
N PRO A 34 13.74 0.04 12.16
CA PRO A 34 14.07 -1.31 12.61
C PRO A 34 12.85 -2.21 12.87
N PRO A 35 12.96 -3.54 12.77
CA PRO A 35 11.86 -4.44 13.17
C PRO A 35 11.47 -4.22 14.63
N GLY A 36 10.19 -4.43 14.97
CA GLY A 36 9.68 -4.25 16.34
C GLY A 36 9.30 -2.82 16.72
N THR A 37 9.47 -1.81 15.85
CA THR A 37 9.06 -0.42 16.13
C THR A 37 7.56 -0.13 15.97
N GLY A 38 6.73 -1.17 15.84
CA GLY A 38 5.27 -1.02 15.77
C GLY A 38 4.74 -0.41 14.46
N LYS A 39 5.41 -0.60 13.32
CA LYS A 39 4.93 -0.10 12.01
C LYS A 39 3.55 -0.64 11.64
N THR A 40 3.39 -1.97 11.71
CA THR A 40 2.11 -2.66 11.48
C THR A 40 1.04 -2.18 12.46
N LEU A 41 1.39 -2.06 13.75
CA LEU A 41 0.48 -1.55 14.77
C LEU A 41 0.05 -0.10 14.49
N THR A 42 0.97 0.75 14.04
CA THR A 42 0.70 2.15 13.70
C THR A 42 -0.27 2.26 12.53
N ALA A 43 -0.10 1.42 11.50
CA ALA A 43 -1.02 1.38 10.37
C ALA A 43 -2.44 0.95 10.80
N SER A 44 -2.55 -0.07 11.66
CA SER A 44 -3.84 -0.50 12.21
C SER A 44 -4.50 0.58 13.07
N LEU A 45 -3.72 1.25 13.92
CA LEU A 45 -4.21 2.34 14.76
C LEU A 45 -4.66 3.54 13.93
N LEU A 46 -3.96 3.84 12.85
CA LEU A 46 -4.31 4.90 11.93
C LEU A 46 -5.68 4.67 11.30
N GLY A 47 -5.97 3.46 10.83
CA GLY A 47 -7.31 3.15 10.30
C GLY A 47 -8.41 3.25 11.35
N LYS A 48 -8.13 2.81 12.59
CA LYS A 48 -9.07 2.99 13.70
C LYS A 48 -9.32 4.46 14.00
N SER A 49 -8.28 5.29 14.01
CA SER A 49 -8.40 6.74 14.24
C SER A 49 -9.11 7.46 13.10
N ALA A 50 -9.01 6.95 11.88
CA ALA A 50 -9.62 7.51 10.69
C ALA A 50 -11.02 6.97 10.38
N ASP A 51 -11.54 6.07 11.23
CA ASP A 51 -12.78 5.30 10.98
C ASP A 51 -12.81 4.64 9.58
N ARG A 52 -11.67 4.11 9.16
CA ARG A 52 -11.51 3.44 7.86
C ARG A 52 -10.95 2.04 8.04
N PRO A 53 -11.53 1.03 7.37
CA PRO A 53 -10.98 -0.32 7.40
C PRO A 53 -9.57 -0.34 6.77
N VAL A 54 -8.65 -1.01 7.46
CA VAL A 54 -7.30 -1.26 6.96
C VAL A 54 -7.28 -2.64 6.34
N PHE A 55 -6.91 -2.70 5.07
CA PHE A 55 -6.70 -3.95 4.36
C PHE A 55 -5.21 -4.22 4.26
N LEU A 56 -4.75 -5.21 5.01
CA LEU A 56 -3.39 -5.75 4.91
C LEU A 56 -3.28 -6.51 3.58
N VAL A 57 -2.41 -6.04 2.71
CA VAL A 57 -2.14 -6.65 1.43
C VAL A 57 -1.06 -7.70 1.62
N ASP A 58 -1.45 -8.97 1.56
CA ASP A 58 -0.50 -10.08 1.51
C ASP A 58 0.12 -10.17 0.11
N LEU A 59 1.41 -9.88 0.05
CA LEU A 59 2.18 -9.86 -1.18
C LEU A 59 2.49 -11.26 -1.70
N SER A 60 2.62 -12.24 -0.81
CA SER A 60 2.89 -13.63 -1.18
C SER A 60 1.74 -14.21 -2.02
N MET A 61 0.51 -13.78 -1.75
CA MET A 61 -0.68 -14.19 -2.52
C MET A 61 -0.80 -13.47 -3.87
N ILE A 62 -0.17 -12.30 -4.02
CA ILE A 62 -0.30 -11.48 -5.23
C ILE A 62 0.82 -11.78 -6.22
N VAL A 63 2.04 -12.04 -5.74
CA VAL A 63 3.21 -12.34 -6.57
C VAL A 63 3.14 -13.79 -7.08
N SER A 64 2.32 -14.02 -8.09
CA SER A 64 2.31 -15.27 -8.84
C SER A 64 3.56 -15.40 -9.72
N LYS A 65 3.97 -16.65 -10.01
CA LYS A 65 5.04 -16.97 -10.98
C LYS A 65 4.76 -16.44 -12.41
N TYR A 66 3.52 -16.03 -12.69
CA TYR A 66 3.07 -15.49 -13.97
C TYR A 66 3.02 -13.96 -13.94
N ILE A 67 3.98 -13.33 -14.62
CA ILE A 67 4.05 -11.87 -14.79
C ILE A 67 2.80 -11.43 -15.60
N GLY A 68 1.96 -10.60 -14.99
CA GLY A 68 0.72 -10.05 -15.60
C GLY A 68 -0.56 -10.38 -14.82
N GLU A 69 -0.64 -11.55 -14.21
CA GLU A 69 -1.79 -11.91 -13.35
C GLU A 69 -1.73 -11.16 -12.00
N THR A 70 -0.52 -11.05 -11.46
CA THR A 70 -0.16 -10.20 -10.32
C THR A 70 -0.63 -8.75 -10.48
N GLU A 71 -0.38 -8.14 -11.64
CA GLU A 71 -0.73 -6.73 -11.91
C GLU A 71 -2.25 -6.53 -11.97
N LYS A 72 -2.96 -7.47 -12.59
CA LYS A 72 -4.43 -7.44 -12.68
C LYS A 72 -5.07 -7.58 -11.30
N ASN A 73 -4.56 -8.48 -10.46
CA ASN A 73 -5.02 -8.66 -9.09
C ASN A 73 -4.77 -7.41 -8.24
N LEU A 74 -3.57 -6.82 -8.36
CA LEU A 74 -3.22 -5.60 -7.66
C LEU A 74 -4.10 -4.41 -8.09
N ALA A 75 -4.33 -4.23 -9.40
CA ALA A 75 -5.23 -3.21 -9.93
C ALA A 75 -6.66 -3.36 -9.39
N ASN A 76 -7.16 -4.58 -9.29
CA ASN A 76 -8.48 -4.86 -8.72
C ASN A 76 -8.56 -4.51 -7.23
N ILE A 77 -7.50 -4.76 -6.46
CA ILE A 77 -7.43 -4.38 -5.04
C ILE A 77 -7.46 -2.86 -4.89
N PHE A 78 -6.66 -2.13 -5.68
CA PHE A 78 -6.68 -0.67 -5.68
C PHE A 78 -8.06 -0.09 -6.02
N LYS A 79 -8.74 -0.64 -7.03
CA LYS A 79 -10.09 -0.20 -7.41
C LYS A 79 -11.09 -0.43 -6.27
N LYS A 80 -11.09 -1.62 -5.66
CA LYS A 80 -11.95 -1.92 -4.51
C LYS A 80 -11.67 -1.00 -3.31
N ALA A 81 -10.41 -0.64 -3.10
CA ALA A 81 -10.03 0.26 -2.02
C ALA A 81 -10.51 1.69 -2.28
N GLU A 82 -10.44 2.17 -3.52
CA GLU A 82 -10.99 3.47 -3.91
C GLU A 82 -12.52 3.50 -3.71
N ASP A 83 -13.23 2.48 -4.19
CA ASP A 83 -14.69 2.39 -4.09
C ASP A 83 -15.18 2.31 -2.63
N LYS A 84 -14.43 1.63 -1.75
CA LYS A 84 -14.81 1.42 -0.35
C LYS A 84 -14.12 2.36 0.65
N GLY A 85 -13.24 3.25 0.19
CA GLY A 85 -12.47 4.15 1.04
C GLY A 85 -11.48 3.45 1.98
N TRP A 86 -10.97 2.27 1.61
CA TRP A 86 -10.07 1.47 2.44
C TRP A 86 -8.66 2.06 2.51
N ILE A 87 -8.00 1.87 3.65
CA ILE A 87 -6.56 2.09 3.77
C ILE A 87 -5.86 0.79 3.36
N LEU A 88 -5.12 0.82 2.26
CA LEU A 88 -4.27 -0.29 1.86
C LEU A 88 -2.96 -0.22 2.62
N PHE A 89 -2.64 -1.28 3.35
CA PHE A 89 -1.38 -1.41 4.05
C PHE A 89 -0.57 -2.54 3.42
N PHE A 90 0.60 -2.20 2.89
CA PHE A 90 1.56 -3.14 2.31
C PHE A 90 2.65 -3.38 3.35
N ASP A 91 2.67 -4.57 3.95
CA ASP A 91 3.80 -4.99 4.76
C ASP A 91 4.93 -5.47 3.83
N GLU A 92 6.19 -5.29 4.23
CA GLU A 92 7.36 -5.71 3.41
C GLU A 92 7.32 -5.23 1.94
N ALA A 93 6.87 -3.99 1.74
CA ALA A 93 6.71 -3.39 0.42
C ALA A 93 8.04 -3.32 -0.38
N ASP A 94 9.17 -3.36 0.30
CA ASP A 94 10.50 -3.48 -0.30
C ASP A 94 10.67 -4.75 -1.13
N ALA A 95 9.99 -5.86 -0.79
CA ALA A 95 9.98 -7.06 -1.63
C ALA A 95 9.28 -6.85 -2.98
N LEU A 96 8.27 -5.98 -3.04
CA LEU A 96 7.59 -5.60 -4.29
C LEU A 96 8.37 -4.57 -5.10
N PHE A 97 8.82 -3.51 -4.43
CA PHE A 97 9.39 -2.33 -5.07
C PHE A 97 10.92 -2.38 -5.17
N SER A 98 11.54 -3.48 -4.73
CA SER A 98 12.92 -3.86 -5.02
C SER A 98 13.20 -3.60 -6.49
N LYS A 99 14.19 -2.71 -6.75
CA LYS A 99 14.61 -2.30 -8.11
C LYS A 99 14.62 -3.55 -8.99
N ARG A 100 13.94 -3.48 -10.13
CA ARG A 100 14.17 -4.41 -11.24
C ARG A 100 15.62 -4.19 -11.66
N THR A 101 16.55 -4.87 -11.01
CA THR A 101 17.89 -5.04 -11.54
C THR A 101 17.69 -5.83 -12.82
N GLU A 102 17.98 -5.18 -13.94
CA GLU A 102 18.16 -5.88 -15.20
C GLU A 102 19.17 -7.01 -14.96
N ASN A 103 18.76 -8.22 -15.33
CA ASN A 103 19.55 -9.45 -15.40
C ASN A 103 19.51 -10.38 -14.16
N GLU A 104 18.91 -11.54 -14.45
CA GLU A 104 19.28 -12.88 -14.01
C GLU A 104 18.88 -13.39 -12.60
N SER A 105 18.35 -14.61 -12.64
CA SER A 105 18.03 -15.55 -11.56
C SER A 105 16.74 -15.31 -10.75
N SER A 106 15.67 -15.89 -11.26
CA SER A 106 14.38 -16.14 -10.59
C SER A 106 14.46 -17.07 -9.36
N ASN A 107 15.62 -17.21 -8.71
CA ASN A 107 15.84 -18.19 -7.64
C ASN A 107 16.10 -17.56 -6.26
N ASP A 108 16.55 -16.31 -6.18
CA ASP A 108 17.03 -15.74 -4.90
C ASP A 108 15.94 -15.13 -4.02
N ARG A 109 14.74 -14.83 -4.55
CA ARG A 109 13.64 -14.30 -3.73
C ARG A 109 13.00 -15.34 -2.80
N TYR A 110 13.19 -16.64 -3.05
CA TYR A 110 12.59 -17.72 -2.25
C TYR A 110 13.43 -18.12 -1.02
N ALA A 111 14.69 -17.66 -0.91
CA ALA A 111 15.60 -18.13 0.13
C ALA A 111 15.29 -17.60 1.54
N ASN A 112 14.51 -16.52 1.67
CA ASN A 112 14.24 -15.88 2.98
C ASN A 112 12.85 -16.17 3.56
N GLN A 113 12.04 -17.01 2.92
CA GLN A 113 10.73 -17.42 3.45
C GLN A 113 10.78 -18.65 4.38
N GLU A 114 11.93 -19.33 4.46
CA GLU A 114 12.11 -20.50 5.33
C GLU A 114 13.17 -20.24 6.41
N VAL A 115 12.89 -19.37 7.38
CA VAL A 115 13.52 -19.51 8.70
C VAL A 115 12.54 -19.09 9.79
N ALA A 116 11.94 -20.09 10.43
CA ALA A 116 11.31 -19.99 11.74
C ALA A 116 12.34 -20.34 12.83
#